data_AF-A0AAD3HPC4-F1
#
_entry.id   AF-A0AAD3HPC4-F1
#
_cell.length_a   1.000
_cell.length_b   1.000
_cell.length_c   1.000
_cell.angle_alpha   90.00
_cell.angle_beta   90.00
_cell.angle_gamma   90.00
#
_symmetry.space_group_name_H-M   'P 1'
#
loop_
_entity.id
_entity.type
_entity.pdbx_description
1 polymer ?
#
loop_
_entity_poly.entity_id
_entity_poly.type
_entity_poly.pdbx_seq_one_letter_code
_entity_poly.pdbx_strand_id
1 'polypeptide(L)'
;QRDRANRGAAPGLRAGAAAVALAAVASAAVDAVTAAVDEGCSSEEDVKGKEEEEEEQQQEQRSRPLSFWEWLGGRPELWVDPLASRVMGGLQHWDNTGGSSTAGAGAAAENTSNWRSHASFRTSSNSTRGISTSSSSSSMSSSKRVVPLCFGPLELATIVWAAARLQLHRAVPEHFPWLLHDIMYGSYNQMSYFDGRQLAQLSYSLAQLGPAAVPPARWGARFLAAAGERMGEMDSQSLANLAHSLEPLNLRPDPAWLRHLLAASGTRMLQPGAGAGTGPAAGARMLKPG
;
A
#
# COMPACT_ATOMS: atom_id res chain seq x y z
N GLN A 1 -30.46 34.05 -27.59
CA GLN A 1 -30.28 33.55 -28.96
C GLN A 1 -28.80 33.53 -29.29
N ARG A 2 -28.10 32.47 -28.85
CA ARG A 2 -26.76 32.07 -29.31
C ARG A 2 -26.57 30.63 -28.87
N ASP A 3 -26.87 29.74 -29.81
CA ASP A 3 -26.60 28.32 -29.79
C ASP A 3 -25.12 28.04 -29.50
N ARG A 4 -24.88 27.17 -28.51
CA ARG A 4 -23.65 26.36 -28.50
C ARG A 4 -24.02 24.90 -28.31
N ALA A 5 -24.01 24.24 -29.45
CA ALA A 5 -24.12 22.82 -29.64
C ALA A 5 -23.09 22.03 -28.82
N ASN A 6 -23.60 21.10 -28.03
CA ASN A 6 -23.43 19.66 -28.24
C ASN A 6 -22.10 19.23 -28.91
N ARG A 7 -21.15 18.75 -28.11
CA ARG A 7 -20.14 17.77 -28.52
C ARG A 7 -20.07 16.66 -27.48
N GLY A 8 -20.86 15.63 -27.70
CA GLY A 8 -20.62 14.32 -27.13
C GLY A 8 -19.38 13.70 -27.76
N ALA A 9 -18.43 13.29 -26.93
CA ALA A 9 -17.32 12.43 -27.31
C ALA A 9 -17.52 11.09 -26.59
N ALA A 10 -17.90 10.07 -27.34
CA ALA A 10 -17.96 8.70 -26.89
C ALA A 10 -16.54 8.10 -26.85
N PRO A 11 -16.11 7.44 -25.76
CA PRO A 11 -14.92 6.61 -25.78
C PRO A 11 -15.23 5.28 -26.49
N GLY A 12 -14.61 5.10 -27.66
CA GLY A 12 -14.70 3.89 -28.46
C GLY A 12 -14.11 2.67 -27.75
N LEU A 13 -14.88 1.58 -27.82
CA LEU A 13 -14.49 0.22 -27.47
C LEU A 13 -13.21 -0.20 -28.20
N ARG A 14 -12.16 -0.53 -27.44
CA ARG A 14 -11.07 -1.43 -27.87
C ARG A 14 -10.83 -2.48 -26.79
N ALA A 15 -11.83 -3.35 -26.61
CA ALA A 15 -11.72 -4.60 -25.88
C ALA A 15 -12.22 -5.71 -26.81
N GLY A 16 -11.35 -6.22 -27.69
CA GLY A 16 -11.78 -7.19 -28.69
C GLY A 16 -10.69 -7.88 -29.51
N ALA A 17 -9.41 -7.75 -29.16
CA ALA A 17 -8.33 -8.43 -29.88
C ALA A 17 -7.53 -9.44 -29.02
N ALA A 18 -7.61 -9.36 -27.69
CA ALA A 18 -6.86 -10.26 -26.81
C ALA A 18 -7.58 -11.59 -26.49
N ALA A 19 -8.91 -11.66 -26.63
CA ALA A 19 -9.68 -12.85 -26.28
C ALA A 19 -9.69 -13.94 -27.36
N VAL A 20 -9.41 -13.59 -28.63
CA VAL A 20 -9.44 -14.55 -29.75
C VAL A 20 -8.11 -15.32 -29.86
N ALA A 21 -7.00 -14.76 -29.36
CA ALA A 21 -5.69 -15.43 -29.37
C ALA A 21 -5.57 -16.57 -28.34
N LEU A 22 -6.31 -16.50 -27.22
CA LEU A 22 -6.26 -17.52 -26.16
C LEU A 22 -7.13 -18.75 -26.46
N ALA A 23 -8.18 -18.62 -27.28
CA ALA A 23 -9.01 -19.76 -27.68
C ALA A 23 -8.35 -20.65 -28.76
N ALA A 24 -7.48 -20.09 -29.61
CA ALA A 24 -6.79 -20.85 -30.66
C ALA A 24 -5.67 -21.76 -30.11
N VAL A 25 -5.05 -21.39 -28.98
CA VAL A 25 -3.98 -22.20 -28.35
C VAL A 25 -4.55 -23.40 -27.60
N ALA A 26 -5.77 -23.30 -27.06
CA ALA A 26 -6.43 -24.42 -26.36
C ALA A 26 -6.92 -25.52 -27.32
N SER A 27 -7.28 -25.19 -28.57
CA SER A 27 -7.75 -26.19 -29.54
C SER A 27 -6.61 -27.02 -30.14
N ALA A 28 -5.43 -26.42 -30.34
CA ALA A 28 -4.27 -27.12 -30.90
C ALA A 28 -3.62 -28.12 -29.92
N ALA A 29 -3.84 -27.94 -28.61
CA ALA A 29 -3.31 -28.83 -27.58
C ALA A 29 -4.13 -30.13 -27.43
N VAL A 30 -5.40 -30.13 -27.83
CA VAL A 30 -6.28 -31.31 -27.69
C VAL A 30 -6.07 -32.30 -28.84
N ASP A 31 -5.84 -31.82 -30.07
CA ASP A 31 -5.60 -32.69 -31.23
C ASP A 31 -4.25 -33.42 -31.16
N ALA A 32 -3.25 -32.83 -30.47
CA ALA A 32 -1.94 -33.46 -30.26
C ALA A 32 -1.98 -34.61 -29.25
N VAL A 33 -2.95 -34.62 -28.32
CA VAL A 33 -3.06 -35.66 -27.27
C VAL A 33 -3.81 -36.90 -27.76
N THR A 34 -4.71 -36.75 -28.75
CA THR A 34 -5.45 -37.89 -29.33
C THR A 34 -4.67 -38.68 -30.39
N ALA A 35 -3.55 -38.17 -30.89
CA ALA A 35 -2.73 -38.87 -31.89
C ALA A 35 -1.68 -39.84 -31.30
N ALA A 36 -1.52 -39.90 -29.96
CA ALA A 36 -0.44 -40.64 -29.31
C ALA A 36 -0.86 -41.98 -28.67
N VAL A 37 -2.07 -42.48 -28.93
CA VAL A 37 -2.63 -43.68 -28.24
C VAL A 37 -2.58 -44.96 -29.10
N ASP A 38 -2.03 -44.91 -30.31
CA ASP A 38 -2.01 -46.08 -31.19
C ASP A 38 -0.62 -46.29 -31.78
N GLU A 39 0.27 -46.91 -30.99
CA GLU A 39 1.33 -47.81 -31.47
C GLU A 39 2.19 -48.33 -30.31
N GLY A 40 2.47 -49.65 -30.30
CA GLY A 40 3.65 -50.17 -29.61
C GLY A 40 3.44 -51.41 -28.73
N CYS A 41 3.15 -52.55 -29.36
CA CYS A 41 3.49 -53.85 -28.79
C CYS A 41 5.01 -54.04 -28.95
N SER A 42 5.79 -53.56 -27.97
CA SER A 42 7.27 -53.63 -27.99
C SER A 42 7.80 -54.61 -26.95
N SER A 43 8.77 -55.39 -27.42
CA SER A 43 9.60 -56.39 -26.76
C SER A 43 10.29 -55.91 -25.47
N GLU A 44 10.30 -56.79 -24.46
CA GLU A 44 10.78 -56.54 -23.08
C GLU A 44 12.27 -56.20 -22.92
N GLU A 45 13.11 -56.24 -23.97
CA GLU A 45 14.54 -55.92 -23.87
C GLU A 45 14.87 -54.42 -24.09
N ASP A 46 13.91 -53.59 -24.52
CA ASP A 46 14.09 -52.14 -24.77
C ASP A 46 13.70 -51.24 -23.58
N VAL A 47 13.26 -51.82 -22.46
CA VAL A 47 12.73 -51.04 -21.31
C VAL A 47 13.85 -50.35 -20.52
N LYS A 48 15.05 -50.93 -20.49
CA LYS A 48 16.14 -50.43 -19.63
C LYS A 48 16.79 -49.14 -20.15
N GLY A 49 16.76 -48.90 -21.46
CA GLY A 49 17.29 -47.65 -22.05
C GLY A 49 16.36 -46.44 -21.85
N LYS A 50 15.05 -46.68 -21.79
CA LYS A 50 14.06 -45.60 -21.62
C LYS A 50 14.04 -45.03 -20.20
N GLU A 51 14.31 -45.86 -19.18
CA GLU A 51 14.38 -45.37 -17.79
C GLU A 51 15.56 -44.41 -17.59
N GLU A 52 16.72 -44.67 -18.21
CA GLU A 52 17.89 -43.77 -18.11
C GLU A 52 17.66 -42.43 -18.86
N GLU A 53 17.02 -42.43 -20.04
CA GLU A 53 16.67 -41.20 -20.76
C GLU A 53 15.58 -40.39 -20.04
N GLU A 54 14.61 -41.04 -19.37
CA GLU A 54 13.59 -40.34 -18.58
C GLU A 54 14.17 -39.73 -17.29
N GLU A 55 15.14 -40.40 -16.66
CA GLU A 55 15.84 -39.84 -15.51
C GLU A 55 16.70 -38.63 -15.90
N GLU A 56 17.41 -38.68 -17.04
CA GLU A 56 18.23 -37.57 -17.53
C GLU A 56 17.35 -36.37 -17.93
N GLN A 57 16.19 -36.61 -18.57
CA GLN A 57 15.21 -35.55 -18.89
C GLN A 57 14.54 -34.98 -17.63
N GLN A 58 14.24 -35.79 -16.61
CA GLN A 58 13.73 -35.27 -15.33
C GLN A 58 14.79 -34.47 -14.58
N GLN A 59 16.07 -34.86 -14.68
CA GLN A 59 17.16 -34.15 -14.05
C GLN A 59 17.50 -32.83 -14.77
N GLU A 60 17.32 -32.77 -16.09
CA GLU A 60 17.42 -31.54 -16.87
C GLU A 60 16.21 -30.61 -16.65
N GLN A 61 15.01 -31.15 -16.47
CA GLN A 61 13.84 -30.36 -16.05
C GLN A 61 13.99 -29.81 -14.62
N ARG A 62 14.68 -30.53 -13.72
CA ARG A 62 15.00 -30.07 -12.36
C ARG A 62 16.08 -29.00 -12.31
N SER A 63 16.92 -28.88 -13.34
CA SER A 63 18.01 -27.90 -13.36
C SER A 63 17.65 -26.58 -14.07
N ARG A 64 16.45 -26.48 -14.66
CA ARG A 64 15.92 -25.17 -15.07
C ARG A 64 15.63 -24.32 -13.84
N PRO A 65 16.26 -23.14 -13.69
CA PRO A 65 15.94 -22.25 -12.59
C PRO A 65 14.48 -21.80 -12.73
N LEU A 66 13.64 -22.27 -11.82
CA LEU A 66 12.24 -21.86 -11.75
C LEU A 66 12.18 -20.34 -11.57
N SER A 67 11.37 -19.67 -12.37
CA SER A 67 11.08 -18.26 -12.13
C SER A 67 10.38 -18.11 -10.77
N PHE A 68 10.56 -16.94 -10.14
CA PHE A 68 9.88 -16.64 -8.87
C PHE A 68 8.37 -16.91 -8.95
N TRP A 69 7.74 -16.61 -10.09
CA TRP A 69 6.31 -16.81 -10.31
C TRP A 69 5.90 -18.29 -10.46
N GLU A 70 6.70 -19.12 -11.12
CA GLU A 70 6.45 -20.57 -11.20
C GLU A 70 6.63 -21.24 -9.83
N TRP A 71 7.66 -20.82 -9.08
CA TRP A 71 7.86 -21.26 -7.71
C TRP A 71 6.70 -20.81 -6.81
N LEU A 72 6.20 -19.58 -6.99
CA LEU A 72 5.04 -19.05 -6.27
C LEU A 72 3.77 -19.87 -6.56
N GLY A 73 3.51 -20.14 -7.84
CA GLY A 73 2.29 -20.81 -8.30
C GLY A 73 2.20 -22.28 -7.88
N GLY A 74 3.33 -22.94 -7.67
CA GLY A 74 3.39 -24.35 -7.27
C GLY A 74 3.15 -24.63 -5.79
N ARG A 75 2.94 -23.60 -4.94
CA ARG A 75 2.81 -23.77 -3.48
C ARG A 75 1.68 -22.94 -2.85
N PRO A 76 0.43 -23.00 -3.35
CA PRO A 76 -0.69 -22.19 -2.85
C PRO A 76 -0.98 -22.39 -1.35
N GLU A 77 -0.63 -23.54 -0.78
CA GLU A 77 -0.78 -23.87 0.65
C GLU A 77 0.12 -23.05 1.59
N LEU A 78 1.24 -22.51 1.09
CA LEU A 78 2.05 -21.55 1.87
C LEU A 78 1.35 -20.18 1.99
N TRP A 79 0.26 -19.97 1.26
CA TRP A 79 -0.47 -18.70 1.16
C TRP A 79 -1.86 -18.71 1.77
N VAL A 80 -2.39 -19.88 2.15
CA VAL A 80 -3.68 -19.98 2.83
C VAL A 80 -3.50 -19.58 4.29
N ASP A 81 -3.41 -18.27 4.51
CA ASP A 81 -3.18 -17.74 5.85
C ASP A 81 -4.53 -17.53 6.58
N PRO A 82 -4.78 -18.21 7.72
CA PRO A 82 -5.91 -17.89 8.61
C PRO A 82 -5.92 -16.43 9.10
N LEU A 83 -4.88 -15.64 8.83
CA LEU A 83 -4.86 -14.19 9.04
C LEU A 83 -5.77 -13.40 8.10
N ALA A 84 -6.01 -13.82 6.85
CA ALA A 84 -6.82 -13.04 5.91
C ALA A 84 -8.25 -12.80 6.42
N SER A 85 -8.89 -13.83 6.98
CA SER A 85 -10.24 -13.71 7.58
C SER A 85 -10.25 -12.88 8.86
N ARG A 86 -9.13 -12.83 9.60
CA ARG A 86 -9.00 -12.07 10.85
C ARG A 86 -8.63 -10.61 10.63
N VAL A 87 -7.82 -10.32 9.63
CA VAL A 87 -7.44 -8.97 9.20
C VAL A 87 -8.67 -8.20 8.72
N MET A 88 -9.57 -8.88 7.99
CA MET A 88 -10.88 -8.31 7.62
C MET A 88 -11.73 -7.92 8.84
N GLY A 89 -11.66 -8.68 9.95
CA GLY A 89 -12.28 -8.30 11.24
C GLY A 89 -11.50 -7.20 11.98
N GLY A 90 -10.17 -7.17 11.80
CA GLY A 90 -9.28 -6.14 12.31
C GLY A 90 -9.60 -4.76 11.74
N LEU A 91 -9.85 -4.61 10.44
CA LEU A 91 -10.20 -3.31 9.85
C LEU A 91 -11.35 -2.59 10.57
N GLN A 92 -12.32 -3.31 11.13
CA GLN A 92 -13.45 -2.73 11.87
C GLN A 92 -13.06 -2.02 13.17
N HIS A 93 -11.92 -2.37 13.79
CA HIS A 93 -11.42 -1.64 14.97
C HIS A 93 -10.86 -0.27 14.59
N TRP A 94 -10.61 -0.02 13.29
CA TRP A 94 -10.20 1.31 12.83
C TRP A 94 -11.32 2.34 12.98
N ASP A 95 -12.55 1.93 12.72
CA ASP A 95 -13.71 2.82 12.68
C ASP A 95 -14.44 2.93 14.03
N ASN A 96 -14.42 1.88 14.86
CA ASN A 96 -15.30 1.78 16.04
C ASN A 96 -14.85 2.52 17.31
N THR A 97 -13.76 3.29 17.29
CA THR A 97 -13.25 3.96 18.52
C THR A 97 -13.80 5.38 18.74
N GLY A 98 -14.52 5.94 17.76
CA GLY A 98 -15.06 7.31 17.85
C GLY A 98 -16.49 7.45 18.39
N GLY A 99 -17.21 6.34 18.63
CA GLY A 99 -18.67 6.36 18.76
C GLY A 99 -19.29 6.10 20.14
N SER A 100 -18.55 5.59 21.14
CA SER A 100 -19.13 5.21 22.44
C SER A 100 -18.69 6.14 23.57
N SER A 101 -18.96 7.44 23.40
CA SER A 101 -18.99 8.39 24.51
C SER A 101 -20.33 9.12 24.48
N THR A 102 -21.42 8.37 24.60
CA THR A 102 -22.73 8.88 24.99
C THR A 102 -22.73 9.17 26.49
N ALA A 103 -21.94 10.16 26.92
CA ALA A 103 -22.02 10.70 28.27
C ALA A 103 -22.02 12.23 28.19
N GLY A 104 -23.22 12.81 28.26
CA GLY A 104 -23.41 14.18 28.70
C GLY A 104 -23.44 15.26 27.60
N ALA A 105 -24.44 15.19 26.72
CA ALA A 105 -24.90 16.40 26.04
C ALA A 105 -25.64 17.29 27.04
N GLY A 106 -25.01 18.42 27.42
CA GLY A 106 -25.65 19.45 28.23
C GLY A 106 -24.84 20.75 28.25
N ALA A 107 -25.42 21.80 27.67
CA ALA A 107 -25.02 23.22 27.66
C ALA A 107 -23.83 23.57 26.73
N ALA A 108 -24.05 24.16 25.55
CA ALA A 108 -24.52 25.53 25.24
C ALA A 108 -23.34 26.48 24.93
N ALA A 109 -23.29 26.85 23.64
CA ALA A 109 -22.94 28.13 23.02
C ALA A 109 -21.64 28.89 23.39
N GLU A 110 -21.00 29.38 22.31
CA GLU A 110 -20.19 30.60 22.21
C GLU A 110 -18.92 30.69 23.09
N ASN A 111 -17.76 30.83 22.45
CA ASN A 111 -17.00 32.09 22.46
C ASN A 111 -15.56 31.87 21.95
N THR A 112 -15.24 32.68 20.96
CA THR A 112 -13.93 33.11 20.48
C THR A 112 -12.90 33.37 21.59
N SER A 113 -11.68 32.86 21.37
CA SER A 113 -10.39 33.42 21.77
C SER A 113 -10.25 34.00 23.19
N ASN A 114 -9.74 33.21 24.14
CA ASN A 114 -8.90 33.76 25.21
C ASN A 114 -8.05 32.68 25.89
N TRP A 115 -6.75 32.66 25.58
CA TRP A 115 -5.76 31.76 26.21
C TRP A 115 -5.01 32.57 27.27
N ARG A 116 -5.66 32.89 28.40
CA ARG A 116 -4.94 33.31 29.62
C ARG A 116 -5.75 33.12 30.90
N SER A 117 -5.18 32.24 31.73
CA SER A 117 -5.07 32.29 33.18
C SER A 117 -6.26 31.94 34.10
N HIS A 118 -5.85 31.17 35.12
CA HIS A 118 -6.38 30.97 36.47
C HIS A 118 -7.18 29.68 36.76
N ALA A 119 -6.58 28.95 37.71
CA ALA A 119 -7.07 27.79 38.41
C ALA A 119 -8.35 28.07 39.20
N SER A 120 -9.17 27.03 39.39
CA SER A 120 -9.85 26.77 40.65
C SER A 120 -10.26 25.30 40.76
N PHE A 121 -9.89 24.75 41.92
CA PHE A 121 -10.32 23.48 42.49
C PHE A 121 -11.84 23.33 42.51
N ARG A 122 -12.35 22.16 42.10
CA ARG A 122 -13.54 21.57 42.72
C ARG A 122 -13.41 20.06 42.83
N THR A 123 -13.24 19.63 44.08
CA THR A 123 -13.55 18.30 44.60
C THR A 123 -15.06 18.05 44.48
N SER A 124 -15.44 16.89 43.94
CA SER A 124 -16.77 16.33 44.14
C SER A 124 -16.68 14.81 44.15
N SER A 125 -16.73 14.28 45.36
CA SER A 125 -16.99 12.89 45.69
C SER A 125 -18.43 12.55 45.32
N ASN A 126 -18.65 11.50 44.54
CA ASN A 126 -19.93 10.79 44.60
C ASN A 126 -19.71 9.29 44.60
N SER A 127 -20.19 8.68 45.68
CA SER A 127 -20.10 7.27 46.01
C SER A 127 -21.43 6.64 45.64
N THR A 128 -21.43 5.75 44.65
CA THR A 128 -22.60 4.91 44.35
C THR A 128 -22.13 3.47 44.30
N ARG A 129 -22.44 2.73 45.38
CA ARG A 129 -22.28 1.28 45.47
C ARG A 129 -23.32 0.61 44.58
N GLY A 130 -22.86 -0.06 43.53
CA GLY A 130 -23.67 -0.92 42.65
C GLY A 130 -23.21 -2.37 42.76
N ILE A 131 -24.17 -3.25 43.02
CA ILE A 131 -24.03 -4.69 43.28
C ILE A 131 -23.44 -5.41 42.07
N SER A 132 -22.37 -6.17 42.30
CA SER A 132 -21.66 -6.96 41.28
C SER A 132 -22.37 -8.30 41.05
N THR A 133 -22.94 -8.48 39.86
CA THR A 133 -23.37 -9.78 39.35
C THR A 133 -22.20 -10.44 38.63
N SER A 134 -21.74 -11.56 39.20
CA SER A 134 -20.57 -12.34 38.78
C SER A 134 -20.87 -13.12 37.49
N SER A 135 -20.80 -12.46 36.35
CA SER A 135 -20.79 -13.13 35.05
C SER A 135 -19.38 -13.65 34.79
N SER A 136 -19.19 -14.96 34.93
CA SER A 136 -17.95 -15.67 34.58
C SER A 136 -17.73 -15.64 33.07
N SER A 137 -17.32 -14.50 32.55
CA SER A 137 -16.84 -14.35 31.18
C SER A 137 -15.51 -15.09 31.08
N SER A 138 -15.55 -16.23 30.41
CA SER A 138 -14.39 -16.96 29.92
C SER A 138 -13.54 -16.01 29.07
N SER A 139 -12.57 -15.38 29.74
CA SER A 139 -11.56 -14.52 29.18
C SER A 139 -10.71 -15.39 28.27
N MET A 140 -11.14 -15.54 27.01
CA MET A 140 -10.24 -16.00 25.97
C MET A 140 -9.17 -14.94 25.89
N SER A 141 -8.01 -15.26 26.45
CA SER A 141 -6.80 -14.46 26.40
C SER A 141 -6.52 -14.16 24.93
N SER A 142 -7.04 -13.04 24.45
CA SER A 142 -6.71 -12.43 23.18
C SER A 142 -5.24 -12.11 23.27
N SER A 143 -4.42 -13.12 22.97
CA SER A 143 -2.99 -13.00 22.89
C SER A 143 -2.79 -11.93 21.83
N LYS A 144 -2.52 -10.70 22.29
CA LYS A 144 -2.19 -9.56 21.45
C LYS A 144 -0.94 -10.00 20.73
N ARG A 145 -1.10 -10.61 19.56
CA ARG A 145 0.02 -10.93 18.70
C ARG A 145 0.57 -9.59 18.30
N VAL A 146 1.65 -9.20 18.98
CA VAL A 146 2.53 -8.13 18.55
C VAL A 146 3.11 -8.65 17.25
N VAL A 147 2.52 -8.23 16.13
CA VAL A 147 3.13 -8.47 14.82
C VAL A 147 4.50 -7.79 14.91
N PRO A 148 5.61 -8.52 14.77
CA PRO A 148 6.92 -7.90 14.78
C PRO A 148 6.93 -6.84 13.69
N LEU A 149 7.01 -5.56 14.06
CA LEU A 149 7.23 -4.46 13.12
C LEU A 149 8.69 -4.58 12.67
N CYS A 150 8.96 -5.50 11.74
CA CYS A 150 10.29 -5.75 11.22
C CYS A 150 10.73 -4.71 10.18
N PHE A 151 9.83 -3.82 9.77
CA PHE A 151 10.11 -2.79 8.77
C PHE A 151 10.16 -1.42 9.44
N GLY A 152 11.24 -0.68 9.20
CA GLY A 152 11.32 0.74 9.52
C GLY A 152 10.56 1.61 8.51
N PRO A 153 10.55 2.94 8.71
CA PRO A 153 9.84 3.88 7.84
C PRO A 153 10.25 3.80 6.37
N LEU A 154 11.56 3.69 6.10
CA LEU A 154 12.10 3.62 4.75
C LEU A 154 11.71 2.30 4.06
N GLU A 155 11.80 1.19 4.78
CA GLU A 155 11.44 -0.13 4.27
C GLU A 155 9.95 -0.17 3.94
N LEU A 156 9.09 0.36 4.82
CA LEU A 156 7.66 0.46 4.56
C LEU A 156 7.37 1.28 3.29
N ALA A 157 7.91 2.50 3.18
CA ALA A 157 7.71 3.35 2.00
C ALA A 157 8.22 2.67 0.71
N THR A 158 9.30 1.91 0.79
CA THR A 158 9.88 1.18 -0.34
C THR A 158 9.03 -0.02 -0.75
N ILE A 159 8.48 -0.76 0.22
CA ILE A 159 7.57 -1.89 -0.04
C ILE A 159 6.29 -1.39 -0.71
N VAL A 160 5.69 -0.29 -0.23
CA VAL A 160 4.48 0.27 -0.87
C VAL A 160 4.79 0.73 -2.29
N TRP A 161 5.93 1.38 -2.50
CA TRP A 161 6.37 1.81 -3.82
C TRP A 161 6.54 0.63 -4.77
N ALA A 162 7.19 -0.45 -4.32
CA ALA A 162 7.35 -1.66 -5.11
C ALA A 162 5.99 -2.31 -5.41
N ALA A 163 5.10 -2.39 -4.42
CA ALA A 163 3.74 -2.91 -4.58
C ALA A 163 2.95 -2.13 -5.64
N ALA A 164 3.06 -0.80 -5.64
CA ALA A 164 2.45 0.07 -6.62
C ALA A 164 3.03 -0.14 -8.02
N ARG A 165 4.37 -0.19 -8.15
CA ARG A 165 5.07 -0.38 -9.43
C ARG A 165 4.76 -1.74 -10.07
N LEU A 166 4.64 -2.78 -9.25
CA LEU A 166 4.29 -4.13 -9.68
C LEU A 166 2.78 -4.33 -9.87
N GLN A 167 1.96 -3.32 -9.54
CA GLN A 167 0.49 -3.41 -9.57
C GLN A 167 -0.02 -4.64 -8.82
N LEU A 168 0.49 -4.88 -7.58
CA LEU A 168 0.15 -6.09 -6.82
C LEU A 168 -1.35 -6.29 -6.62
N HIS A 169 -2.14 -5.22 -6.57
CA HIS A 169 -3.60 -5.30 -6.50
C HIS A 169 -4.25 -6.00 -7.71
N ARG A 170 -3.57 -6.01 -8.87
CA ARG A 170 -4.01 -6.73 -10.08
C ARG A 170 -3.33 -8.07 -10.23
N ALA A 171 -2.04 -8.15 -9.90
CA ALA A 171 -1.27 -9.36 -10.05
C ALA A 171 -1.70 -10.45 -9.05
N VAL A 172 -2.03 -10.05 -7.81
CA VAL A 172 -2.30 -10.97 -6.70
C VAL A 172 -3.43 -10.41 -5.81
N PRO A 173 -4.68 -10.32 -6.33
CA PRO A 173 -5.79 -9.66 -5.66
C PRO A 173 -6.17 -10.31 -4.32
N GLU A 174 -5.99 -11.61 -4.16
CA GLU A 174 -6.26 -12.37 -2.94
C GLU A 174 -5.37 -11.97 -1.76
N HIS A 175 -4.13 -11.54 -2.04
CA HIS A 175 -3.15 -11.16 -1.01
C HIS A 175 -3.07 -9.65 -0.78
N PHE A 176 -3.64 -8.87 -1.67
CA PHE A 176 -3.58 -7.41 -1.56
C PHE A 176 -4.22 -6.86 -0.26
N PRO A 177 -5.38 -7.32 0.23
CA PRO A 177 -6.02 -6.75 1.42
C PRO A 177 -5.19 -6.90 2.70
N TRP A 178 -4.54 -8.05 2.93
CA TRP A 178 -3.75 -8.25 4.15
C TRP A 178 -2.47 -7.42 4.13
N LEU A 179 -1.80 -7.37 2.97
CA LEU A 179 -0.60 -6.56 2.77
C LEU A 179 -0.90 -5.08 3.01
N LEU A 180 -2.01 -4.59 2.44
CA LEU A 180 -2.45 -3.22 2.62
C LEU A 180 -2.74 -2.91 4.09
N HIS A 181 -3.43 -3.82 4.81
CA HIS A 181 -3.68 -3.66 6.24
C HIS A 181 -2.38 -3.51 7.04
N ASP A 182 -1.40 -4.38 6.81
CA ASP A 182 -0.15 -4.38 7.57
C ASP A 182 0.70 -3.14 7.26
N ILE A 183 0.71 -2.70 6.00
CA ILE A 183 1.32 -1.43 5.58
C ILE A 183 0.65 -0.25 6.29
N MET A 184 -0.68 -0.20 6.32
CA MET A 184 -1.43 0.91 6.96
C MET A 184 -1.24 0.91 8.47
N TYR A 185 -1.28 -0.27 9.10
CA TYR A 185 -1.06 -0.43 10.53
C TYR A 185 0.37 -0.06 10.93
N GLY A 186 1.36 -0.57 10.20
CA GLY A 186 2.78 -0.29 10.43
C GLY A 186 3.12 1.17 10.26
N SER A 187 2.71 1.78 9.14
CA SER A 187 2.92 3.21 8.88
C SER A 187 2.21 4.10 9.90
N TYR A 188 1.00 3.76 10.34
CA TYR A 188 0.30 4.51 11.38
C TYR A 188 1.11 4.59 12.68
N ASN A 189 1.65 3.46 13.15
CA ASN A 189 2.40 3.39 14.40
C ASN A 189 3.74 4.11 14.30
N GLN A 190 4.34 4.12 13.11
CA GLN A 190 5.67 4.69 12.88
C GLN A 190 5.65 6.10 12.30
N MET A 191 4.48 6.72 12.09
CA MET A 191 4.33 7.97 11.32
C MET A 191 5.26 9.11 11.77
N SER A 192 5.54 9.23 13.08
CA SER A 192 6.42 10.26 13.65
C SER A 192 7.91 10.07 13.31
N TYR A 193 8.29 8.87 12.86
CA TYR A 193 9.67 8.51 12.50
C TYR A 193 9.94 8.65 11.00
N PHE A 194 8.91 8.87 10.17
CA PHE A 194 9.11 9.13 8.75
C PHE A 194 9.69 10.53 8.54
N ASP A 195 10.64 10.63 7.60
CA ASP A 195 11.05 11.93 7.07
C ASP A 195 10.05 12.44 6.01
N GLY A 196 10.19 13.71 5.60
CA GLY A 196 9.28 14.32 4.62
C GLY A 196 9.27 13.61 3.26
N ARG A 197 10.42 13.10 2.79
CA ARG A 197 10.53 12.40 1.51
C ARG A 197 9.83 11.04 1.58
N GLN A 198 10.00 10.30 2.66
CA GLN A 198 9.37 9.00 2.89
C GLN A 198 7.84 9.15 3.01
N LEU A 199 7.34 10.19 3.69
CA LEU A 199 5.90 10.47 3.75
C LEU A 199 5.32 10.74 2.36
N ALA A 200 5.98 11.58 1.56
CA ALA A 200 5.56 11.88 0.20
C ALA A 200 5.61 10.64 -0.71
N GLN A 201 6.64 9.81 -0.59
CA GLN A 201 6.73 8.55 -1.33
C GLN A 201 5.64 7.56 -0.91
N LEU A 202 5.38 7.42 0.40
CA LEU A 202 4.35 6.54 0.94
C LEU A 202 2.97 6.94 0.39
N SER A 203 2.58 8.21 0.50
CA SER A 203 1.27 8.67 0.03
C SER A 203 1.14 8.58 -1.49
N TYR A 204 2.18 8.96 -2.24
CA TYR A 204 2.18 8.80 -3.69
C TYR A 204 2.02 7.34 -4.10
N SER A 205 2.74 6.41 -3.44
CA SER A 205 2.66 4.99 -3.75
C SER A 205 1.30 4.40 -3.40
N LEU A 206 0.70 4.80 -2.28
CA LEU A 206 -0.67 4.44 -1.94
C LEU A 206 -1.67 4.94 -2.98
N ALA A 207 -1.51 6.18 -3.47
CA ALA A 207 -2.38 6.73 -4.52
C ALA A 207 -2.30 5.92 -5.83
N GLN A 208 -1.12 5.37 -6.15
CA GLN A 208 -0.90 4.53 -7.34
C GLN A 208 -1.50 3.12 -7.21
N LEU A 209 -1.78 2.64 -6.00
CA LEU A 209 -2.49 1.37 -5.78
C LEU A 209 -4.00 1.48 -6.08
N GLY A 210 -4.50 2.68 -6.32
CA GLY A 210 -5.88 2.93 -6.76
C GLY A 210 -6.92 2.94 -5.63
N PRO A 211 -8.21 2.85 -5.96
CA PRO A 211 -9.31 3.06 -5.01
C PRO A 211 -9.35 2.07 -3.84
N ALA A 212 -8.72 0.90 -4.00
CA ALA A 212 -8.65 -0.09 -2.93
C ALA A 212 -7.70 0.33 -1.78
N ALA A 213 -6.81 1.29 -2.02
CA ALA A 213 -5.81 1.76 -1.07
C ALA A 213 -6.20 3.03 -0.30
N VAL A 214 -7.49 3.38 -0.25
CA VAL A 214 -7.97 4.55 0.50
C VAL A 214 -7.76 4.31 2.01
N PRO A 215 -6.95 5.12 2.70
CA PRO A 215 -6.64 4.91 4.09
C PRO A 215 -7.83 5.28 5.00
N PRO A 216 -7.95 4.66 6.19
CA PRO A 216 -8.94 5.06 7.19
C PRO A 216 -8.77 6.52 7.62
N ALA A 217 -9.87 7.18 8.02
CA ALA A 217 -9.87 8.60 8.38
C ALA A 217 -8.84 8.95 9.48
N ARG A 218 -8.68 8.08 10.49
CA ARG A 218 -7.71 8.27 11.57
C ARG A 218 -6.25 8.17 11.10
N TRP A 219 -5.99 7.34 10.09
CA TRP A 219 -4.69 7.28 9.43
C TRP A 219 -4.46 8.59 8.68
N GLY A 220 -5.45 9.06 7.92
CA GLY A 220 -5.38 10.32 7.17
C GLY A 220 -5.09 11.52 8.07
N ALA A 221 -5.77 11.66 9.21
CA ALA A 221 -5.52 12.74 10.16
C ALA A 221 -4.08 12.72 10.72
N ARG A 222 -3.59 11.53 11.09
CA ARG A 222 -2.21 11.38 11.61
C ARG A 222 -1.15 11.63 10.54
N PHE A 223 -1.39 11.16 9.32
CA PHE A 223 -0.53 11.41 8.17
C PHE A 223 -0.44 12.91 7.86
N LEU A 224 -1.58 13.62 7.80
CA LEU A 224 -1.61 15.05 7.53
C LEU A 224 -0.87 15.85 8.60
N ALA A 225 -1.01 15.49 9.88
CA ALA A 225 -0.25 16.11 10.97
C ALA A 225 1.26 15.93 10.77
N ALA A 226 1.72 14.68 10.57
CA ALA A 226 3.14 14.38 10.38
C ALA A 226 3.73 15.04 9.12
N ALA A 227 3.01 14.98 7.99
CA ALA A 227 3.42 15.64 6.74
C ALA A 227 3.44 17.17 6.90
N GLY A 228 2.50 17.73 7.65
CA GLY A 228 2.43 19.15 8.02
C GLY A 228 3.71 19.65 8.70
N GLU A 229 4.21 18.88 9.67
CA GLU A 229 5.43 19.22 10.43
C GLU A 229 6.69 19.16 9.58
N ARG A 230 6.75 18.26 8.58
CA ARG A 230 7.94 18.01 7.75
C ARG A 230 7.96 18.75 6.42
N MET A 231 6.93 19.53 6.13
CA MET A 231 6.74 20.16 4.83
C MET A 231 7.87 21.12 4.43
N GLY A 232 8.45 21.84 5.40
CA GLY A 232 9.60 22.73 5.16
C GLY A 232 10.88 22.01 4.77
N GLU A 233 11.03 20.74 5.16
CA GLU A 233 12.20 19.90 4.88
C GLU A 233 12.13 19.24 3.49
N MET A 234 10.93 19.15 2.90
CA MET A 234 10.70 18.48 1.63
C MET A 234 11.29 19.26 0.44
N ASP A 235 11.80 18.51 -0.54
CA ASP A 235 12.20 19.04 -1.85
C ASP A 235 10.98 19.26 -2.76
N SER A 236 11.21 19.91 -3.92
CA SER A 236 10.15 20.25 -4.88
C SER A 236 9.39 19.01 -5.37
N GLN A 237 10.09 17.89 -5.58
CA GLN A 237 9.50 16.65 -6.06
C GLN A 237 8.60 16.01 -4.99
N SER A 238 9.05 16.00 -3.74
CA SER A 238 8.32 15.44 -2.60
C SER A 238 7.05 16.25 -2.32
N LEU A 239 7.13 17.59 -2.39
CA LEU A 239 5.96 18.46 -2.27
C LEU A 239 4.93 18.21 -3.38
N ALA A 240 5.39 18.06 -4.64
CA ALA A 240 4.52 17.75 -5.76
C ALA A 240 3.85 16.37 -5.62
N ASN A 241 4.61 15.35 -5.24
CA ASN A 241 4.10 14.00 -4.99
C ASN A 241 3.06 13.99 -3.86
N LEU A 242 3.36 14.69 -2.76
CA LEU A 242 2.44 14.84 -1.63
C LEU A 242 1.14 15.49 -2.09
N ALA A 243 1.20 16.64 -2.77
CA ALA A 243 0.03 17.36 -3.27
C ALA A 243 -0.83 16.50 -4.21
N HIS A 244 -0.19 15.81 -5.16
CA HIS A 244 -0.87 14.93 -6.10
C HIS A 244 -1.56 13.76 -5.39
N SER A 245 -0.98 13.24 -4.32
CA SER A 245 -1.53 12.07 -3.60
C SER A 245 -2.77 12.38 -2.75
N LEU A 246 -3.08 13.65 -2.45
CA LEU A 246 -4.19 14.00 -1.57
C LEU A 246 -5.55 13.63 -2.15
N GLU A 247 -5.76 13.85 -3.44
CA GLU A 247 -7.06 13.61 -4.09
C GLU A 247 -7.39 12.11 -4.24
N PRO A 248 -6.49 11.25 -4.76
CA PRO A 248 -6.80 9.82 -4.90
C PRO A 248 -6.97 9.10 -3.56
N LEU A 249 -6.31 9.60 -2.50
CA LEU A 249 -6.45 9.08 -1.14
C LEU A 249 -7.63 9.69 -0.38
N ASN A 250 -8.38 10.62 -1.00
CA ASN A 250 -9.47 11.37 -0.40
C ASN A 250 -9.08 12.06 0.92
N LEU A 251 -7.85 12.57 1.00
CA LEU A 251 -7.36 13.34 2.14
C LEU A 251 -7.79 14.79 2.01
N ARG A 252 -8.46 15.31 3.05
CA ARG A 252 -9.00 16.67 3.09
C ARG A 252 -8.24 17.50 4.13
N PRO A 253 -7.08 18.08 3.77
CA PRO A 253 -6.38 19.00 4.67
C PRO A 253 -7.20 20.26 4.92
N ASP A 254 -7.03 20.85 6.09
CA ASP A 254 -7.62 22.16 6.39
C ASP A 254 -6.94 23.29 5.58
N PRO A 255 -7.57 24.48 5.48
CA PRO A 255 -7.00 25.60 4.76
C PRO A 255 -5.65 26.10 5.29
N ALA A 256 -5.34 25.91 6.57
CA ALA A 256 -4.05 26.33 7.14
C ALA A 256 -2.92 25.41 6.67
N TRP A 257 -3.17 24.10 6.64
CA TRP A 257 -2.26 23.11 6.08
C TRP A 257 -1.97 23.38 4.60
N LEU A 258 -2.99 23.70 3.80
CA LEU A 258 -2.82 24.07 2.39
C LEU A 258 -1.98 25.34 2.20
N ARG A 259 -2.16 26.36 3.05
CA ARG A 259 -1.31 27.56 3.03
C ARG A 259 0.15 27.23 3.34
N HIS A 260 0.39 26.29 4.27
CA HIS A 260 1.75 25.82 4.57
C HIS A 260 2.39 25.11 3.36
N LEU A 261 1.63 24.26 2.66
CA LEU A 261 2.09 23.60 1.45
C LEU A 261 2.46 24.58 0.34
N LEU A 262 1.64 25.62 0.13
CA LEU A 262 1.90 26.67 -0.85
C LEU A 262 3.13 27.51 -0.48
N ALA A 263 3.30 27.84 0.79
CA ALA A 263 4.48 28.58 1.27
C ALA A 263 5.78 27.77 1.10
N ALA A 264 5.75 26.47 1.45
CA ALA A 264 6.89 25.56 1.25
C ALA A 264 7.23 25.43 -0.24
N SER A 265 6.23 25.24 -1.10
CA SER A 265 6.41 25.14 -2.56
C SER A 265 6.98 26.44 -3.14
N GLY A 266 6.45 27.61 -2.75
CA GLY A 266 6.94 28.90 -3.21
C GLY A 266 8.40 29.15 -2.82
N THR A 267 8.80 28.75 -1.61
CA THR A 267 10.20 28.81 -1.16
C THR A 267 11.12 27.99 -2.06
N ARG A 268 10.68 26.80 -2.51
CA ARG A 268 11.45 25.96 -3.44
C ARG A 268 11.51 26.49 -4.87
N MET A 269 10.46 27.17 -5.33
CA MET A 269 10.46 27.81 -6.65
C MET A 269 11.42 29.00 -6.74
N LEU A 270 11.66 29.70 -5.63
CA LEU A 270 12.61 30.81 -5.57
C LEU A 270 14.06 30.35 -5.46
N GLN A 271 14.31 29.10 -5.08
CA GLN A 271 15.66 28.55 -5.07
C GLN A 271 16.11 28.37 -6.53
N PRO A 272 17.15 29.09 -7.00
CA PRO A 272 17.68 28.86 -8.34
C PRO A 272 18.07 27.39 -8.42
N GLY A 273 17.46 26.67 -9.36
CA GLY A 273 17.52 25.21 -9.41
C GLY A 273 18.96 24.72 -9.30
N ALA A 274 19.33 24.18 -8.14
CA ALA A 274 20.65 23.62 -7.91
C ALA A 274 20.97 22.42 -8.84
N GLY A 275 19.99 21.97 -9.64
CA GLY A 275 20.14 20.98 -10.69
C GLY A 275 20.48 21.54 -12.09
N ALA A 276 20.51 22.86 -12.29
CA ALA A 276 20.98 23.45 -13.54
C ALA A 276 22.51 23.60 -13.54
N GLY A 277 23.21 22.46 -13.47
CA GLY A 277 24.55 22.36 -14.05
C GLY A 277 25.68 23.15 -13.37
N THR A 278 25.87 23.02 -12.06
CA THR A 278 27.27 22.90 -11.60
C THR A 278 27.73 21.49 -11.95
N GLY A 279 27.95 21.25 -13.25
CA GLY A 279 28.82 20.15 -13.65
C GLY A 279 30.12 20.29 -12.85
N PRO A 280 30.73 19.19 -12.40
CA PRO A 280 32.05 19.27 -11.79
C PRO A 280 32.91 20.06 -12.76
N ALA A 281 33.42 21.22 -12.34
CA ALA A 281 34.35 22.01 -13.13
C ALA A 281 35.44 21.04 -13.59
N ALA A 282 35.35 20.63 -14.85
CA ALA A 282 36.22 19.66 -15.45
C ALA A 282 37.63 20.18 -15.23
N GLY A 283 38.45 19.33 -14.62
CA GLY A 283 39.70 19.71 -14.02
C GLY A 283 40.52 20.65 -14.89
N ALA A 284 40.92 21.76 -14.29
CA ALA A 284 42.19 22.37 -14.63
C ALA A 284 43.28 21.33 -14.34
N ARG A 285 43.56 20.46 -15.33
CA ARG A 285 44.78 19.67 -15.41
C ARG A 285 45.94 20.66 -15.46
N MET A 286 46.48 20.97 -14.30
CA MET A 286 47.74 21.67 -14.14
C MET A 286 48.85 20.74 -14.67
N LEU A 287 49.19 20.92 -15.95
CA LEU A 287 50.39 20.34 -16.56
C LEU A 287 51.60 20.87 -15.80
N LYS A 288 52.36 19.99 -15.13
CA LYS A 288 53.68 20.31 -14.60
C LYS A 288 54.65 20.47 -15.77
N PRO A 289 55.40 21.58 -15.88
CA PRO A 289 56.52 21.68 -16.80
C PRO A 289 57.67 20.80 -16.27
N GLY A 290 58.24 20.00 -17.16
CA GLY A 290 59.53 19.32 -16.97
C GLY A 290 60.66 20.14 -17.57
#